data_AF-N9LZZ9-F1
#
_entry.id   AF-N9LZZ9-F1
#
_cell.length_a   1.000
_cell.length_b   1.000
_cell.length_c   1.000
_cell.angle_alpha   90.00
_cell.angle_beta   90.00
_cell.angle_gamma   90.00
#
_symmetry.space_group_name_H-M   'P 1'
#
loop_
_entity.id
_entity.type
_entity.pdbx_description
1 polymer ?
#
loop_
_entity_poly.entity_id
_entity_poly.type
_entity_poly.pdbx_seq_one_letter_code
_entity_poly.pdbx_strand_id
1 'polypeptide(L)'
;MKDEVSFDELKSKEAFGKMTSKTENSTLSIHSQVQYDLVGNIAEDTNLTRKTVAQILKGINASVFAQFKLNPEAFIREMSRIINEQQASMVIQGLKYNPMKDGYPENDIFVSNENIPLKSFKADRHIWDYVVTDSDNERKFVEELDGADEVIVYAKLPDRFQIPTPFGNYNPDWAIAFDKDKVRQVYFVAETKGSMDDADLRDKEKRKIESAKKFFTTLNEENHLLGDAVKYAVVDSFSSLMSLVK
;
A
#
# COMPACT_ATOMS: atom_id res chain seq x y z
N MET A 1 -25.67 -25.39 49.35
CA MET A 1 -26.34 -25.32 48.03
C MET A 1 -27.81 -25.60 48.27
N LYS A 2 -28.73 -24.89 47.60
CA LYS A 2 -30.15 -25.22 47.64
C LYS A 2 -30.36 -26.44 46.73
N ASP A 3 -30.97 -27.50 47.24
CA ASP A 3 -31.08 -28.79 46.56
C ASP A 3 -32.29 -28.91 45.60
N GLU A 4 -33.04 -27.83 45.39
CA GLU A 4 -34.06 -27.77 44.33
C GLU A 4 -33.98 -26.42 43.61
N VAL A 5 -33.77 -26.46 42.29
CA VAL A 5 -33.77 -25.30 41.40
C VAL A 5 -35.03 -25.38 40.53
N SER A 6 -35.87 -24.35 40.60
CA SER A 6 -37.11 -24.27 39.82
C SER A 6 -36.84 -24.04 38.33
N PHE A 7 -37.71 -24.54 37.45
CA PHE A 7 -37.63 -24.32 36.00
C PHE A 7 -37.61 -22.83 35.62
N ASP A 8 -38.31 -21.98 36.39
CA ASP A 8 -38.31 -20.54 36.18
C ASP A 8 -36.97 -19.88 36.59
N GLU A 9 -36.26 -20.41 37.60
CA GLU A 9 -34.94 -19.92 38.03
C GLU A 9 -33.81 -20.28 37.04
N LEU A 10 -33.97 -21.39 36.31
CA LEU A 10 -33.11 -21.76 35.18
C LEU A 10 -33.28 -20.81 33.99
N LYS A 11 -34.50 -20.33 33.75
CA LYS A 11 -34.82 -19.42 32.64
C LYS A 11 -34.37 -17.98 32.91
N SER A 12 -34.41 -17.54 34.17
CA SER A 12 -33.94 -16.21 34.59
C SER A 12 -32.40 -16.10 34.71
N LYS A 13 -31.67 -17.22 34.54
CA LYS A 13 -30.21 -17.35 34.75
C LYS A 13 -29.74 -17.02 36.18
N GLU A 14 -30.65 -16.88 37.14
CA GLU A 14 -30.32 -16.58 38.54
C GLU A 14 -29.76 -17.79 39.30
N ALA A 15 -29.96 -19.00 38.77
CA ALA A 15 -29.40 -20.24 39.31
C ALA A 15 -27.85 -20.33 39.16
N PHE A 16 -27.28 -19.62 38.19
CA PHE A 16 -25.84 -19.48 38.04
C PHE A 16 -25.41 -18.24 38.83
N GLY A 17 -25.03 -18.42 40.10
CA GLY A 17 -24.55 -17.32 40.95
C GLY A 17 -23.55 -16.40 40.23
N LYS A 18 -23.49 -15.13 40.61
CA LYS A 18 -22.68 -14.08 39.96
C LYS A 18 -21.32 -14.60 39.49
N MET A 19 -21.11 -14.70 38.18
CA MET A 19 -19.79 -14.90 37.60
C MET A 19 -18.93 -13.68 37.93
N THR A 20 -18.00 -13.86 38.85
CA THR A 20 -16.97 -12.87 39.13
C THR A 20 -15.74 -13.27 38.32
N SER A 21 -15.39 -12.45 37.33
CA SER A 21 -14.08 -12.55 36.69
C SER A 21 -13.12 -11.65 37.44
N LYS A 22 -11.95 -12.18 37.76
CA LYS A 22 -10.85 -11.43 38.36
C LYS A 22 -9.68 -11.54 37.39
N THR A 23 -9.39 -10.44 36.69
CA THR A 23 -8.16 -10.34 35.89
C THR A 23 -6.99 -10.21 36.87
N GLU A 24 -6.22 -11.27 37.04
CA GLU A 24 -4.97 -11.21 37.78
C GLU A 24 -3.87 -10.72 36.84
N ASN A 25 -3.41 -9.48 37.05
CA ASN A 25 -2.19 -9.00 36.44
C ASN A 25 -1.00 -9.65 37.15
N SER A 26 -0.44 -10.69 36.55
CA SER A 26 0.79 -11.31 37.03
C SER A 26 1.97 -10.36 36.75
N THR A 27 2.63 -9.89 37.80
CA THR A 27 3.91 -9.17 37.73
C THR A 27 5.09 -10.15 37.65
N LEU A 28 4.91 -11.30 37.01
CA LEU A 28 6.02 -12.20 36.72
C LEU A 28 6.79 -11.62 35.53
N SER A 29 7.93 -11.00 35.85
CA SER A 29 8.99 -10.76 34.87
C SER A 29 9.41 -12.13 34.32
N ILE A 30 8.86 -12.52 33.17
CA ILE A 30 9.33 -13.69 32.42
C ILE A 30 10.68 -13.28 31.82
N HIS A 31 11.73 -13.28 32.64
CA HIS A 31 13.09 -13.25 32.12
C HIS A 31 13.30 -14.57 31.38
N SER A 32 13.23 -14.49 30.05
CA SER A 32 13.58 -15.59 29.16
C SER A 32 14.98 -16.10 29.51
N GLN A 33 15.11 -17.41 29.76
CA GLN A 33 16.41 -18.07 29.98
C GLN A 33 17.18 -18.25 28.66
N VAL A 34 16.58 -17.88 27.52
CA VAL A 34 17.20 -17.98 26.20
C VAL A 34 18.18 -16.81 26.03
N GLN A 35 19.42 -17.13 25.69
CA GLN A 35 20.39 -16.11 25.28
C GLN A 35 20.06 -15.65 23.86
N TYR A 36 19.81 -14.35 23.69
CA TYR A 36 19.58 -13.74 22.39
C TYR A 36 20.86 -13.05 21.91
N ASP A 37 21.32 -13.37 20.72
CA ASP A 37 22.32 -12.57 20.01
C ASP A 37 21.62 -11.35 19.39
N LEU A 38 21.41 -10.30 20.19
CA LEU A 38 20.75 -9.08 19.75
C LEU A 38 21.35 -8.49 18.47
N VAL A 39 22.69 -8.43 18.41
CA VAL A 39 23.38 -7.83 17.26
C VAL A 39 23.36 -8.77 16.06
N GLY A 40 23.52 -10.07 16.27
CA GLY A 40 23.47 -11.09 15.24
C GLY A 40 22.11 -11.16 14.57
N ASN A 41 21.04 -11.28 15.36
CA ASN A 41 19.68 -11.43 14.84
C ASN A 41 19.25 -10.18 14.04
N ILE A 42 19.48 -8.97 14.56
CA ILE A 42 19.18 -7.74 13.81
C ILE A 42 20.03 -7.64 12.54
N ALA A 43 21.30 -8.03 12.58
CA ALA A 43 22.18 -7.99 11.40
C ALA A 43 21.69 -8.93 10.28
N GLU A 44 21.21 -10.13 10.65
CA GLU A 44 20.63 -11.09 9.72
C GLU A 44 19.32 -10.55 9.10
N ASP A 45 18.40 -10.07 9.94
CA ASP A 45 17.09 -9.56 9.50
C ASP A 45 17.16 -8.28 8.65
N THR A 46 18.26 -7.51 8.76
CA THR A 46 18.44 -6.23 8.04
C THR A 46 19.51 -6.28 6.94
N ASN A 47 20.19 -7.43 6.81
CA ASN A 47 21.34 -7.62 5.93
C ASN A 47 22.43 -6.54 6.12
N LEU A 48 22.61 -6.06 7.36
CA LEU A 48 23.62 -5.09 7.75
C LEU A 48 24.80 -5.78 8.44
N THR A 49 25.95 -5.11 8.45
CA THR A 49 27.09 -5.61 9.24
C THR A 49 26.79 -5.48 10.73
N ARG A 50 27.28 -6.44 11.54
CA ARG A 50 27.23 -6.36 13.02
C ARG A 50 27.76 -5.03 13.56
N LYS A 51 28.80 -4.48 12.93
CA LYS A 51 29.39 -3.18 13.30
C LYS A 51 28.38 -2.04 13.13
N THR A 52 27.68 -2.01 11.99
CA THR A 52 26.62 -1.01 11.71
C THR A 52 25.48 -1.14 12.71
N VAL A 53 24.99 -2.37 12.96
CA VAL A 53 23.93 -2.61 13.95
C VAL A 53 24.34 -2.15 15.34
N ALA A 54 25.56 -2.46 15.78
CA ALA A 54 26.07 -2.00 17.06
C ALA A 54 26.18 -0.46 17.14
N GLN A 55 26.50 0.22 16.04
CA GLN A 55 26.49 1.69 15.99
C GLN A 55 25.08 2.26 16.11
N ILE A 56 24.09 1.67 15.42
CA ILE A 56 22.68 2.05 15.53
C ILE A 56 22.20 1.89 16.97
N LEU A 57 22.42 0.71 17.57
CA LEU A 57 22.01 0.41 18.94
C LEU A 57 22.67 1.32 19.98
N LYS A 58 23.91 1.77 19.75
CA LYS A 58 24.57 2.76 20.64
C LYS A 58 23.93 4.15 20.58
N GLY A 59 23.25 4.48 19.48
CA GLY A 59 22.60 5.77 19.29
C GLY A 59 21.17 5.84 19.84
N ILE A 60 20.58 4.72 20.25
CA ILE A 60 19.18 4.72 20.72
C ILE A 60 19.08 5.16 22.18
N ASN A 61 17.92 5.71 22.56
CA ASN A 61 17.67 6.11 23.94
C ASN A 61 17.79 4.91 24.90
N ALA A 62 18.43 5.13 26.04
CA ALA A 62 18.65 4.09 27.05
C ALA A 62 17.35 3.44 27.56
N SER A 63 16.25 4.20 27.69
CA SER A 63 14.95 3.66 28.11
C SER A 63 14.32 2.75 27.06
N VAL A 64 14.53 3.05 25.77
CA VAL A 64 14.11 2.19 24.66
C VAL A 64 14.96 0.93 24.64
N PHE A 65 16.29 1.05 24.73
CA PHE A 65 17.17 -0.12 24.79
C PHE A 65 16.87 -1.04 25.98
N ALA A 66 16.45 -0.48 27.12
CA ALA A 66 16.05 -1.26 28.28
C ALA A 66 14.86 -2.20 28.02
N GLN A 67 14.01 -1.90 27.03
CA GLN A 67 12.87 -2.75 26.64
C GLN A 67 13.32 -4.12 26.10
N PHE A 68 14.53 -4.23 25.56
CA PHE A 68 15.12 -5.52 25.17
C PHE A 68 15.11 -6.53 26.31
N LYS A 69 15.34 -6.09 27.56
CA LYS A 69 15.30 -6.98 28.74
C LYS A 69 13.90 -7.45 29.10
N LEU A 70 12.87 -6.71 28.68
CA LEU A 70 11.47 -7.03 28.96
C LEU A 70 10.93 -8.03 27.94
N ASN A 71 11.24 -7.81 26.65
CA ASN A 71 10.84 -8.71 25.57
C ASN A 71 11.89 -8.68 24.43
N PRO A 72 12.90 -9.58 24.48
CA PRO A 72 13.98 -9.62 23.50
C PRO A 72 13.51 -9.84 22.06
N GLU A 73 12.55 -10.75 21.86
CA GLU A 73 12.05 -11.13 20.54
C GLU A 73 11.29 -9.98 19.88
N ALA A 74 10.36 -9.36 20.62
CA ALA A 74 9.62 -8.21 20.11
C ALA A 74 10.56 -7.03 19.83
N PHE A 75 11.57 -6.81 20.69
CA PHE A 75 12.55 -5.76 20.48
C PHE A 75 13.38 -5.99 19.21
N ILE A 76 13.90 -7.21 19.00
CA ILE A 76 14.66 -7.56 17.79
C ILE A 76 13.80 -7.34 16.55
N ARG A 77 12.59 -7.91 16.52
CA ARG A 77 11.67 -7.78 15.38
C ARG A 77 11.37 -6.32 15.05
N GLU A 78 11.06 -5.51 16.07
CA GLU A 78 10.69 -4.11 15.87
C GLU A 78 11.88 -3.25 15.44
N MET A 79 13.07 -3.49 16.02
CA MET A 79 14.29 -2.82 15.58
C MET A 79 14.64 -3.18 14.14
N SER A 80 14.56 -4.47 13.77
CA SER A 80 14.79 -4.94 12.40
C SER A 80 13.80 -4.30 11.43
N ARG A 81 12.50 -4.23 11.79
CA ARG A 81 11.45 -3.58 11.00
C ARG A 81 11.78 -2.11 10.74
N ILE A 82 12.06 -1.34 11.79
CA ILE A 82 12.37 0.10 11.68
C ILE A 82 13.62 0.33 10.83
N ILE A 83 14.68 -0.47 11.04
CA ILE A 83 15.91 -0.34 10.26
C ILE A 83 15.65 -0.59 8.77
N ASN A 84 14.93 -1.66 8.43
CA ASN A 84 14.55 -1.97 7.06
C ASN A 84 13.66 -0.89 6.41
N GLU A 85 12.76 -0.27 7.19
CA GLU A 85 11.98 0.90 6.73
C GLU A 85 12.86 2.11 6.42
N GLN A 86 13.83 2.42 7.28
CA GLN A 86 14.76 3.51 7.04
C GLN A 86 15.66 3.23 5.83
N GLN A 87 16.16 2.00 5.67
CA GLN A 87 16.93 1.59 4.49
C GLN A 87 16.12 1.79 3.21
N ALA A 88 14.86 1.35 3.18
CA ALA A 88 13.99 1.54 2.03
C ALA A 88 13.73 3.03 1.73
N SER A 89 13.48 3.85 2.75
CA SER A 89 13.32 5.29 2.61
C SER A 89 14.56 5.95 1.99
N MET A 90 15.76 5.58 2.47
CA MET A 90 17.03 6.06 1.92
C MET A 90 17.21 5.66 0.44
N VAL A 91 16.82 4.44 0.06
CA VAL A 91 16.85 4.00 -1.34
C VAL A 91 15.93 4.86 -2.21
N ILE A 92 14.71 5.15 -1.77
CA ILE A 92 13.77 6.01 -2.50
C ILE A 92 14.29 7.45 -2.59
N GLN A 93 14.87 7.98 -1.51
CA GLN A 93 15.49 9.31 -1.51
C GLN A 93 16.67 9.40 -2.49
N GLY A 94 17.46 8.34 -2.63
CA GLY A 94 18.57 8.25 -3.59
C GLY A 94 18.17 7.86 -5.01
N LEU A 95 16.94 7.39 -5.23
CA LEU A 95 16.46 6.92 -6.53
C LEU A 95 16.52 8.01 -7.60
N LYS A 96 17.02 7.70 -8.79
CA LYS A 96 17.04 8.64 -9.92
C LYS A 96 16.52 7.93 -11.15
N TYR A 97 15.67 8.62 -11.91
CA TYR A 97 15.22 8.17 -13.20
C TYR A 97 15.94 8.97 -14.29
N ASN A 98 16.32 8.29 -15.35
CA ASN A 98 16.92 8.92 -16.53
C ASN A 98 16.04 8.53 -17.73
N PRO A 99 15.41 9.50 -18.41
CA PRO A 99 14.63 9.20 -19.61
C PRO A 99 15.51 8.56 -20.69
N MET A 100 14.96 7.58 -21.38
CA MET A 100 15.57 7.02 -22.58
C MET A 100 15.14 7.81 -23.82
N LYS A 101 15.96 7.79 -24.87
CA LYS A 101 15.63 8.44 -26.16
C LYS A 101 14.57 7.68 -26.94
N ASP A 102 14.47 6.37 -26.71
CA ASP A 102 13.53 5.48 -27.39
C ASP A 102 12.29 5.30 -26.52
N GLY A 103 11.11 5.46 -27.14
CA GLY A 103 9.81 5.18 -26.55
C GLY A 103 9.14 3.98 -27.20
N TYR A 104 8.02 3.56 -26.63
CA TYR A 104 7.13 2.62 -27.31
C TYR A 104 6.41 3.31 -28.47
N PRO A 105 6.14 2.62 -29.58
CA PRO A 105 5.20 3.10 -30.59
C PRO A 105 3.85 3.42 -29.93
N GLU A 106 3.21 4.52 -30.33
CA GLU A 106 2.15 5.21 -29.57
C GLU A 106 1.08 4.29 -28.96
N ASN A 107 0.61 3.28 -29.71
CA ASN A 107 -0.53 2.44 -29.30
C ASN A 107 -0.18 0.99 -29.00
N ASP A 108 1.07 0.55 -29.19
CA ASP A 108 1.45 -0.87 -29.07
C ASP A 108 1.24 -1.39 -27.65
N ILE A 109 1.35 -0.51 -26.65
CA ILE A 109 1.08 -0.87 -25.27
C ILE A 109 -0.39 -1.24 -25.04
N PHE A 110 -1.35 -0.80 -25.85
CA PHE A 110 -2.77 -1.12 -25.66
C PHE A 110 -3.27 -2.29 -26.51
N VAL A 111 -2.50 -2.73 -27.49
CA VAL A 111 -2.86 -3.89 -28.33
C VAL A 111 -2.76 -5.18 -27.52
N SER A 112 -3.90 -5.85 -27.29
CA SER A 112 -3.93 -7.19 -26.71
C SER A 112 -4.80 -8.13 -27.56
N ASN A 113 -4.43 -9.41 -27.58
CA ASN A 113 -5.24 -10.49 -28.16
C ASN A 113 -6.09 -11.18 -27.09
N GLU A 114 -6.38 -10.49 -25.98
CA GLU A 114 -7.10 -11.07 -24.85
C GLU A 114 -8.59 -11.15 -25.15
N ASN A 115 -9.22 -12.26 -24.74
CA ASN A 115 -10.65 -12.43 -24.89
C ASN A 115 -11.37 -11.47 -23.94
N ILE A 116 -12.25 -10.63 -24.49
CA ILE A 116 -13.11 -9.73 -23.71
C ILE A 116 -14.19 -10.56 -23.02
N PRO A 117 -14.24 -10.61 -21.66
CA PRO A 117 -15.28 -11.34 -20.96
C PRO A 117 -16.67 -10.76 -21.22
N LEU A 118 -17.71 -11.61 -21.22
CA LEU A 118 -19.11 -11.18 -21.36
C LEU A 118 -19.56 -10.17 -20.29
N LYS A 119 -18.91 -10.17 -19.12
CA LYS A 119 -19.23 -9.28 -18.00
C LYS A 119 -18.57 -7.90 -18.11
N SER A 120 -17.78 -7.65 -19.16
CA SER A 120 -17.09 -6.38 -19.37
C SER A 120 -18.08 -5.22 -19.42
N PHE A 121 -17.65 -4.07 -18.91
CA PHE A 121 -18.44 -2.84 -18.96
C PHE A 121 -18.37 -2.25 -20.37
N LYS A 122 -19.52 -1.94 -20.97
CA LYS A 122 -19.57 -1.22 -22.25
C LYS A 122 -19.37 0.27 -21.95
N ALA A 123 -18.30 0.84 -22.48
CA ALA A 123 -17.89 2.21 -22.20
C ALA A 123 -18.04 3.10 -23.44
N ASP A 124 -18.40 4.36 -23.22
CA ASP A 124 -18.53 5.37 -24.29
C ASP A 124 -17.32 6.33 -24.33
N ARG A 125 -16.57 6.45 -23.23
CA ARG A 125 -15.41 7.36 -23.08
C ARG A 125 -14.08 6.64 -22.88
N HIS A 126 -14.07 5.32 -22.92
CA HIS A 126 -12.84 4.54 -22.84
C HIS A 126 -12.15 4.45 -24.22
N ILE A 127 -10.83 4.22 -24.25
CA ILE A 127 -10.08 3.98 -25.50
C ILE A 127 -10.53 2.73 -26.28
N TRP A 128 -11.33 1.86 -25.65
CA TRP A 128 -11.95 0.66 -26.21
C TRP A 128 -13.42 0.58 -25.81
N ASP A 129 -14.26 -0.04 -26.64
CA ASP A 129 -15.70 -0.19 -26.39
C ASP A 129 -16.05 -0.97 -25.12
N TYR A 130 -15.11 -1.79 -24.62
CA TYR A 130 -15.31 -2.64 -23.45
C TYR A 130 -14.15 -2.55 -22.47
N VAL A 131 -14.48 -2.47 -21.18
CA VAL A 131 -13.52 -2.43 -20.07
C VAL A 131 -13.66 -3.69 -19.22
N VAL A 132 -12.54 -4.38 -19.00
CA VAL A 132 -12.47 -5.54 -18.11
C VAL A 132 -12.17 -5.07 -16.70
N THR A 133 -13.03 -5.43 -15.75
CA THR A 133 -12.91 -5.06 -14.33
C THR A 133 -12.78 -6.32 -13.48
N ASP A 134 -11.81 -6.32 -12.57
CA ASP A 134 -11.47 -7.51 -11.76
C ASP A 134 -12.12 -7.50 -10.37
N SER A 135 -12.74 -6.37 -9.99
CA SER A 135 -13.45 -6.20 -8.71
C SER A 135 -14.71 -5.34 -8.83
N ASP A 136 -15.62 -5.46 -7.86
CA ASP A 136 -16.81 -4.60 -7.77
C ASP A 136 -16.45 -3.12 -7.59
N ASN A 137 -15.33 -2.85 -6.91
CA ASN A 137 -14.81 -1.48 -6.75
C ASN A 137 -14.35 -0.89 -8.08
N GLU A 138 -13.61 -1.66 -8.89
CA GLU A 138 -13.24 -1.25 -10.26
C GLU A 138 -14.48 -1.03 -11.12
N ARG A 139 -15.47 -1.92 -11.02
CA ARG A 139 -16.72 -1.80 -11.78
C ARG A 139 -17.42 -0.48 -11.48
N LYS A 140 -17.59 -0.16 -10.19
CA LYS A 140 -18.19 1.11 -9.77
C LYS A 140 -17.36 2.32 -10.22
N PHE A 141 -16.04 2.24 -10.12
CA PHE A 141 -15.14 3.32 -10.52
C PHE A 141 -15.25 3.61 -12.03
N VAL A 142 -15.31 2.57 -12.86
CA VAL A 142 -15.51 2.70 -14.31
C VAL A 142 -16.87 3.31 -14.64
N GLU A 143 -17.95 2.89 -13.98
CA GLU A 143 -19.29 3.45 -14.16
C GLU A 143 -19.33 4.96 -13.82
N GLU A 144 -18.65 5.37 -12.75
CA GLU A 144 -18.53 6.78 -12.36
C GLU A 144 -17.66 7.58 -13.34
N LEU A 145 -16.57 7.00 -13.85
CA LEU A 145 -15.70 7.66 -14.84
C LEU A 145 -16.40 7.88 -16.19
N ASP A 146 -17.08 6.85 -16.71
CA ASP A 146 -17.71 6.91 -18.03
C ASP A 146 -18.93 7.86 -18.04
N GLY A 147 -19.61 7.98 -16.89
CA GLY A 147 -20.74 8.89 -16.69
C GLY A 147 -20.36 10.34 -16.37
N ALA A 148 -19.08 10.66 -16.16
CA ALA A 148 -18.64 11.99 -15.76
C ALA A 148 -18.39 12.90 -16.97
N ASP A 149 -19.03 14.08 -16.98
CA ASP A 149 -18.87 15.05 -18.08
C ASP A 149 -17.46 15.66 -18.13
N GLU A 150 -16.77 15.75 -17.00
CA GLU A 150 -15.41 16.26 -16.89
C GLU A 150 -14.36 15.30 -17.48
N VAL A 151 -14.70 14.02 -17.70
CA VAL A 151 -13.80 13.01 -18.27
C VAL A 151 -13.95 13.03 -19.80
N ILE A 152 -12.85 13.30 -20.51
CA ILE A 152 -12.83 13.28 -21.98
C ILE A 152 -12.61 11.85 -22.46
N VAL A 153 -11.56 11.21 -21.94
CA VAL A 153 -11.16 9.85 -22.29
C VAL A 153 -10.42 9.19 -21.14
N TYR A 154 -10.54 7.88 -20.99
CA TYR A 154 -9.76 7.10 -20.03
C TYR A 154 -9.32 5.75 -20.59
N ALA A 155 -8.33 5.14 -19.95
CA ALA A 155 -7.79 3.84 -20.27
C ALA A 155 -7.47 3.05 -18.99
N LYS A 156 -7.80 1.74 -18.97
CA LYS A 156 -7.15 0.79 -18.05
C LYS A 156 -5.77 0.48 -18.62
N LEU A 157 -4.72 0.73 -17.85
CA LEU A 157 -3.36 0.46 -18.24
C LEU A 157 -3.09 -1.05 -18.15
N PRO A 158 -2.52 -1.68 -19.18
CA PRO A 158 -2.28 -3.11 -19.18
C PRO A 158 -1.03 -3.47 -18.38
N ASP A 159 -0.94 -4.73 -17.92
CA ASP A 159 0.15 -5.28 -17.10
C ASP A 159 1.58 -5.04 -17.63
N ARG A 160 1.70 -4.83 -18.94
CA ARG A 160 2.97 -4.51 -19.62
C ARG A 160 3.43 -3.06 -19.43
N PHE A 161 2.55 -2.17 -18.98
CA PHE A 161 2.92 -0.82 -18.59
C PHE A 161 3.56 -0.84 -17.19
N GLN A 162 4.89 -0.79 -17.15
CA GLN A 162 5.63 -1.01 -15.91
C GLN A 162 6.59 0.14 -15.61
N ILE A 163 6.45 0.69 -14.41
CA ILE A 163 7.42 1.61 -13.81
C ILE A 163 8.43 0.76 -13.02
N PRO A 164 9.72 0.75 -13.39
CA PRO A 164 10.73 0.03 -12.64
C PRO A 164 10.95 0.69 -11.28
N THR A 165 10.91 -0.10 -10.20
CA THR A 165 11.24 0.36 -8.85
C THR A 165 12.25 -0.59 -8.19
N PRO A 166 13.02 -0.12 -7.20
CA PRO A 166 13.90 -0.98 -6.39
C PRO A 166 13.17 -2.12 -5.65
N PHE A 167 11.84 -2.06 -5.56
CA PHE A 167 11.00 -3.02 -4.84
C PHE A 167 10.17 -3.90 -5.81
N GLY A 168 10.56 -3.93 -7.10
CA GLY A 168 9.88 -4.63 -8.19
C GLY A 168 9.01 -3.70 -9.03
N ASN A 169 8.55 -4.19 -10.18
CA ASN A 169 7.79 -3.37 -11.11
C ASN A 169 6.44 -2.92 -10.51
N TYR A 170 6.05 -1.70 -10.85
CA TYR A 170 4.78 -1.08 -10.47
C TYR A 170 3.97 -0.80 -11.73
N ASN A 171 2.73 -1.28 -11.77
CA ASN A 171 1.78 -1.00 -12.85
C ASN A 171 0.67 -0.13 -12.27
N PRO A 172 0.61 1.16 -12.64
CA PRO A 172 -0.57 1.99 -12.38
C PRO A 172 -1.83 1.43 -13.07
N ASP A 173 -3.02 1.48 -12.45
CA ASP A 173 -4.24 0.87 -13.04
C ASP A 173 -4.87 1.70 -14.17
N TRP A 174 -4.91 3.02 -14.01
CA TRP A 174 -5.70 3.91 -14.88
C TRP A 174 -4.85 5.04 -15.47
N ALA A 175 -5.26 5.51 -16.64
CA ALA A 175 -4.85 6.79 -17.23
C ALA A 175 -6.10 7.53 -17.66
N ILE A 176 -6.30 8.75 -17.15
CA ILE A 176 -7.55 9.50 -17.32
C ILE A 176 -7.20 10.89 -17.85
N ALA A 177 -7.97 11.41 -18.79
CA ALA A 177 -7.83 12.78 -19.29
C ALA A 177 -9.08 13.57 -18.94
N PHE A 178 -8.89 14.66 -18.19
CA PHE A 178 -9.94 15.60 -17.78
C PHE A 178 -9.96 16.84 -18.67
N ASP A 179 -11.15 17.42 -18.86
CA ASP A 179 -11.31 18.77 -19.40
C ASP A 179 -11.25 19.80 -18.25
N LYS A 180 -10.05 20.26 -17.90
CA LYS A 180 -9.89 21.42 -17.02
C LYS A 180 -9.62 22.67 -17.86
N ASP A 181 -10.59 23.58 -17.89
CA ASP A 181 -10.54 24.87 -18.61
C ASP A 181 -10.24 24.76 -20.13
N LYS A 182 -10.54 23.62 -20.79
CA LYS A 182 -10.32 23.35 -22.24
C LYS A 182 -8.87 23.25 -22.71
N VAL A 183 -7.87 23.22 -21.81
CA VAL A 183 -6.46 23.33 -22.22
C VAL A 183 -5.51 22.30 -21.57
N ARG A 184 -5.88 21.61 -20.47
CA ARG A 184 -4.90 20.86 -19.67
C ARG A 184 -5.30 19.42 -19.38
N GLN A 185 -4.49 18.48 -19.85
CA GLN A 185 -4.64 17.04 -19.62
C GLN A 185 -4.10 16.67 -18.23
N VAL A 186 -4.89 15.98 -17.42
CA VAL A 186 -4.51 15.57 -16.06
C VAL A 186 -4.53 14.05 -15.97
N TYR A 187 -3.38 13.41 -16.12
CA TYR A 187 -3.21 11.96 -16.11
C TYR A 187 -3.20 11.38 -14.70
N PHE A 188 -4.30 10.76 -14.28
CA PHE A 188 -4.37 10.10 -12.98
C PHE A 188 -4.09 8.61 -13.07
N VAL A 189 -3.35 8.12 -12.08
CA VAL A 189 -3.26 6.70 -11.74
C VAL A 189 -4.06 6.49 -10.46
N ALA A 190 -5.23 5.89 -10.56
CA ALA A 190 -5.91 5.37 -9.38
C ALA A 190 -5.38 3.96 -9.05
N GLU A 191 -5.35 3.60 -7.77
CA GLU A 191 -5.05 2.23 -7.32
C GLU A 191 -6.31 1.75 -6.60
N THR A 192 -7.06 0.83 -7.21
CA THR A 192 -8.25 0.27 -6.55
C THR A 192 -7.82 -0.84 -5.60
N LYS A 193 -7.73 -0.52 -4.30
CA LYS A 193 -7.32 -1.50 -3.28
C LYS A 193 -8.29 -2.69 -3.20
N GLY A 194 -7.81 -3.85 -3.63
CA GLY A 194 -8.29 -5.15 -3.15
C GLY A 194 -7.79 -5.41 -1.73
N SER A 195 -8.54 -6.15 -0.93
CA SER A 195 -8.19 -6.47 0.47
C SER A 195 -6.82 -7.16 0.57
N MET A 196 -5.80 -6.44 1.04
CA MET A 196 -4.50 -7.03 1.37
C MET A 196 -4.35 -7.14 2.89
N ASP A 197 -4.50 -8.38 3.39
CA ASP A 197 -4.48 -8.73 4.81
C ASP A 197 -3.07 -8.75 5.45
N ASP A 198 -2.01 -8.38 4.72
CA ASP A 198 -0.63 -8.39 5.23
C ASP A 198 -0.06 -6.97 5.42
N ALA A 199 0.61 -6.74 6.55
CA ALA A 199 1.36 -5.51 6.80
C ALA A 199 2.53 -5.34 5.82
N ASP A 200 3.24 -6.43 5.50
CA ASP A 200 4.42 -6.39 4.64
C ASP A 200 4.06 -6.10 3.17
N LEU A 201 2.93 -6.65 2.70
CA LEU A 201 2.42 -6.35 1.36
C LEU A 201 2.09 -4.85 1.22
N ARG A 202 1.45 -4.28 2.24
CA ARG A 202 1.14 -2.84 2.29
C ARG A 202 2.41 -1.99 2.26
N ASP A 203 3.48 -2.39 2.94
CA ASP A 203 4.71 -1.59 2.97
C ASP A 203 5.50 -1.68 1.67
N LYS A 204 5.54 -2.85 1.03
CA LYS A 204 6.15 -3.00 -0.30
C LYS A 204 5.39 -2.20 -1.36
N GLU A 205 4.07 -2.25 -1.35
CA GLU A 205 3.20 -1.49 -2.26
C GLU A 205 3.37 0.02 -2.05
N LYS A 206 3.35 0.50 -0.79
CA LYS A 206 3.67 1.91 -0.47
C LYS A 206 5.01 2.34 -1.06
N ARG A 207 6.05 1.52 -0.92
CA ARG A 207 7.39 1.84 -1.47
C ARG A 207 7.41 1.93 -2.99
N LYS A 208 6.63 1.09 -3.68
CA LYS A 208 6.43 1.18 -5.13
C LYS A 208 5.71 2.47 -5.52
N ILE A 209 4.65 2.82 -4.81
CA ILE A 209 3.89 4.07 -4.99
C ILE A 209 4.81 5.30 -4.80
N GLU A 210 5.61 5.33 -3.73
CA GLU A 210 6.54 6.43 -3.49
C GLU A 210 7.62 6.52 -4.58
N SER A 211 8.08 5.38 -5.10
CA SER A 211 8.98 5.35 -6.26
C SER A 211 8.32 5.91 -7.51
N ALA A 212 7.05 5.58 -7.75
CA ALA A 212 6.26 6.11 -8.86
C ALA A 212 6.06 7.63 -8.76
N LYS A 213 5.79 8.18 -7.56
CA LYS A 213 5.74 9.64 -7.35
C LYS A 213 7.03 10.32 -7.82
N LYS A 214 8.19 9.72 -7.50
CA LYS A 214 9.49 10.24 -7.93
C LYS A 214 9.69 10.11 -9.44
N PHE A 215 9.23 9.01 -10.03
CA PHE A 215 9.23 8.81 -11.48
C PHE A 215 8.48 9.94 -12.20
N PHE A 216 7.23 10.19 -11.83
CA PHE A 216 6.41 11.23 -12.46
C PHE A 216 6.91 12.65 -12.16
N THR A 217 7.52 12.88 -10.99
CA THR A 217 8.20 14.15 -10.71
C THR A 217 9.35 14.37 -11.69
N THR A 218 10.23 13.36 -11.85
CA THR A 218 11.36 13.43 -12.78
C THR A 218 10.88 13.56 -14.24
N LEU A 219 9.83 12.83 -14.61
CA LEU A 219 9.21 12.90 -15.94
C LEU A 219 8.73 14.31 -16.25
N ASN A 220 8.06 14.96 -15.29
CA ASN A 220 7.60 16.34 -15.46
C ASN A 220 8.75 17.33 -15.51
N GLU A 221 9.83 17.08 -14.77
CA GLU A 221 11.04 17.91 -14.79
C GLU A 221 11.73 17.89 -16.16
N GLU A 222 11.78 16.73 -16.80
CA GLU A 222 12.36 16.56 -18.13
C GLU A 222 11.39 17.06 -19.23
N ASN A 223 10.08 16.89 -19.03
CA ASN A 223 9.03 17.30 -19.97
C ASN A 223 8.64 18.79 -19.87
N HIS A 224 9.34 19.61 -19.07
CA HIS A 224 9.02 21.03 -18.86
C HIS A 224 8.88 21.86 -20.16
N LEU A 225 9.46 21.40 -21.27
CA LEU A 225 9.38 22.06 -22.58
C LEU A 225 8.09 21.78 -23.36
N LEU A 226 7.34 20.73 -23.00
CA LEU A 226 6.20 20.23 -23.78
C LEU A 226 4.84 20.79 -23.33
N GLY A 227 4.77 21.52 -22.21
CA GLY A 227 3.50 22.07 -21.69
C GLY A 227 2.56 21.04 -21.04
N ASP A 228 2.83 19.74 -21.23
CA ASP A 228 1.97 18.63 -20.84
C ASP A 228 2.46 17.94 -19.55
N ALA A 229 2.32 18.63 -18.42
CA ALA A 229 2.67 18.05 -17.12
C ALA A 229 1.67 16.96 -16.68
N VAL A 230 2.18 15.78 -16.35
CA VAL A 230 1.45 14.58 -15.93
C VAL A 230 1.25 14.58 -14.42
N LYS A 231 0.02 14.52 -13.91
CA LYS A 231 -0.25 14.53 -12.45
C LYS A 231 -0.54 13.14 -11.88
N TYR A 232 0.48 12.46 -11.38
CA TYR A 232 0.29 11.22 -10.64
C TYR A 232 -0.28 11.44 -9.22
N ALA A 233 -1.34 10.71 -8.86
CA ALA A 233 -1.90 10.71 -7.51
C ALA A 233 -2.69 9.43 -7.25
N VAL A 234 -2.44 8.78 -6.09
CA VAL A 234 -3.17 7.58 -5.67
C VAL A 234 -4.53 7.96 -5.08
N VAL A 235 -5.60 7.35 -5.60
CA VAL A 235 -6.98 7.59 -5.17
C VAL A 235 -7.71 6.26 -4.97
N ASP A 236 -8.62 6.24 -4.00
CA ASP A 236 -9.41 5.07 -3.61
C ASP A 236 -10.86 5.09 -4.14
N SER A 237 -11.28 6.21 -4.72
CA SER A 237 -12.62 6.41 -5.28
C SER A 237 -12.64 7.54 -6.30
N PHE A 238 -13.68 7.59 -7.14
CA PHE A 238 -13.91 8.71 -8.06
C PHE A 238 -14.10 10.04 -7.32
N SER A 239 -14.69 10.02 -6.13
CA SER A 239 -14.86 11.22 -5.32
C SER A 239 -13.50 11.83 -4.88
N SER A 240 -12.56 10.97 -4.46
CA SER A 240 -11.19 11.36 -4.13
C SER A 240 -10.46 11.91 -5.35
N LEU A 241 -10.65 11.28 -6.51
CA LEU A 241 -10.13 11.75 -7.80
C LEU A 241 -10.59 13.18 -8.12
N MET A 242 -11.90 13.44 -8.07
CA MET A 242 -12.46 14.75 -8.39
C MET A 242 -12.00 15.85 -7.44
N SER A 243 -11.67 15.52 -6.18
CA SER A 243 -11.11 16.50 -5.23
C SER A 243 -9.73 17.03 -5.63
N LEU A 244 -8.96 16.26 -6.41
CA LEU A 244 -7.64 16.64 -6.91
C LEU A 244 -7.70 17.41 -8.24
N VAL A 245 -8.82 17.25 -8.96
CA VAL A 245 -9.07 17.92 -10.25
C VAL A 245 -9.56 19.35 -10.04
N LYS A 246 -10.33 19.63 -8.97
CA LYS A 246 -10.89 20.96 -8.64
C LYS A 246 -9.86 21.95 -8.09
#